data_AF-A0A8C4J4Q3-F1
#
_entry.id   AF-A0A8C4J4Q3-F1
#
_cell.length_a   1.000
_cell.length_b   1.000
_cell.length_c   1.000
_cell.angle_alpha   90.00
_cell.angle_beta   90.00
_cell.angle_gamma   90.00
#
_symmetry.space_group_name_H-M   'P 1'
#
loop_
_entity.id
_entity.type
_entity.pdbx_description
1 polymer ?
#
loop_
_entity_poly.entity_id
_entity_poly.type
_entity_poly.pdbx_seq_one_letter_code
_entity_poly.pdbx_strand_id
1 'polypeptide(L)'
;MTSLWTSLEKDVFNPQNKRLLETVRVWKTGKKKKMSILCIVVDAFRPMKPFLVKVKVDRGEQYKTANRWPLAELKLVDGKTLNQASLDFDLQFDKVYKWTASSFDEKKAFIRCLWKLNHRFLSSCITFVNVPACTVEGRQRHQEDRKDTAETESQEELSAYQEMTPKEAADMLRLMEEYEPIVNNSVAFAEQLSNDLHVLDEANLRAIISSENQVTQLMHSIDEALEEVARVEDTLQVYDELLGSVKQQMDHIYQENSLLHHIISNKTRLMDEILFLTTHLDLSKEHCEALSQGDLSSPSRIKACIAAAEALSGCMNIQIQPGYRKLQSVAEQLIMFETLKQNFENSFISHVTNIFELQGNTQVPALVHHVDKLVAPSHRLHHEELVHYIPLMAWLRNANPVLFCDLPKVYTQNLGRLYDREIKAFFEQAKILLLGRRKTR
;
A
#
# COMPACT_ATOMS: atom_id res chain seq x y z
N MET A 1 -0.13 13.12 -5.63
CA MET A 1 0.99 12.67 -4.78
C MET A 1 0.39 12.03 -3.54
N THR A 2 0.59 10.73 -3.33
CA THR A 2 0.13 10.04 -2.11
C THR A 2 0.89 10.60 -0.91
N SER A 3 0.18 10.85 0.19
CA SER A 3 0.83 11.34 1.41
C SER A 3 1.84 10.31 1.93
N LEU A 4 2.93 10.76 2.58
CA LEU A 4 3.95 9.89 3.18
C LEU A 4 3.32 8.87 4.16
N TRP A 5 2.25 9.27 4.84
CA TRP A 5 1.44 8.39 5.67
C TRP A 5 0.81 7.25 4.86
N THR A 6 0.10 7.58 3.79
CA THR A 6 -0.61 6.60 2.94
C THR A 6 0.35 5.58 2.30
N SER A 7 1.54 6.03 1.88
CA SER A 7 2.57 5.14 1.34
C SER A 7 3.13 4.19 2.41
N LEU A 8 3.44 4.68 3.62
CA LEU A 8 3.95 3.82 4.69
C LEU A 8 2.91 2.81 5.19
N GLU A 9 1.65 3.25 5.34
CA GLU A 9 0.55 2.39 5.76
C GLU A 9 0.29 1.29 4.72
N LYS A 10 0.18 1.64 3.43
CA LYS A 10 -0.09 0.69 2.35
C LYS A 10 1.08 -0.25 2.07
N ASP A 11 2.30 0.26 1.99
CA ASP A 11 3.44 -0.49 1.44
C ASP A 11 4.25 -1.23 2.53
N VAL A 12 4.22 -0.77 3.79
CA VAL A 12 5.06 -1.32 4.87
C VAL A 12 4.25 -2.01 5.98
N PHE A 13 3.11 -1.44 6.40
CA PHE A 13 2.43 -1.88 7.63
C PHE A 13 1.14 -2.68 7.40
N ASN A 14 0.33 -2.36 6.39
CA ASN A 14 -0.86 -3.14 6.01
C ASN A 14 -0.53 -4.60 5.66
N PRO A 15 0.55 -4.92 4.89
CA PRO A 15 0.93 -6.30 4.63
C PRO A 15 1.33 -7.09 5.89
N GLN A 16 1.62 -6.39 7.00
CA GLN A 16 2.03 -6.99 8.27
C GLN A 16 0.92 -7.00 9.34
N ASN A 17 -0.32 -6.62 8.98
CA ASN A 17 -1.43 -6.46 9.93
C ASN A 17 -1.07 -5.53 11.11
N LYS A 18 -0.35 -4.44 10.82
CA LYS A 18 0.02 -3.42 11.81
C LYS A 18 -0.61 -2.09 11.44
N ARG A 19 -1.14 -1.40 12.45
CA ARG A 19 -1.72 -0.06 12.30
C ARG A 19 -0.68 0.99 12.66
N LEU A 20 -0.49 1.96 11.76
CA LEU A 20 0.37 3.13 11.98
C LEU A 20 -0.35 4.15 12.86
N LEU A 21 0.32 4.65 13.90
CA LEU A 21 -0.24 5.62 14.85
C LEU A 21 0.37 7.01 14.75
N GLU A 22 1.67 7.11 14.50
CA GLU A 22 2.35 8.39 14.35
C GLU A 22 3.67 8.22 13.58
N THR A 23 4.11 9.28 12.89
CA THR A 23 5.39 9.29 12.18
C THR A 23 6.19 10.55 12.47
N VAL A 24 7.53 10.43 12.52
CA VAL A 24 8.43 11.57 12.60
C VAL A 24 9.62 11.37 11.67
N ARG A 25 9.93 12.39 10.88
CA ARG A 25 11.13 12.42 10.03
C ARG A 25 12.33 12.84 10.86
N VAL A 26 13.38 12.02 10.88
CA VAL A 26 14.54 12.21 11.75
C VAL A 26 15.87 11.97 11.05
N TRP A 27 16.94 12.56 11.59
CA TRP A 27 18.32 12.17 11.33
C TRP A 27 19.08 11.99 12.64
N LYS A 28 20.21 11.28 12.60
CA LYS A 28 21.05 11.09 13.79
C LYS A 28 21.67 12.43 14.18
N THR A 29 21.49 12.84 15.43
CA THR A 29 22.08 14.06 15.98
C THR A 29 23.61 14.05 15.80
N GLY A 30 24.18 15.14 15.27
CA GLY A 30 25.63 15.28 15.07
C GLY A 30 26.25 14.47 13.92
N LYS A 31 25.46 13.79 13.06
CA LYS A 31 25.97 13.07 11.86
C LYS A 31 25.43 13.68 10.56
N LYS A 32 26.02 13.30 9.41
CA LYS A 32 25.51 13.69 8.07
C LYS A 32 23.99 13.43 7.99
N LYS A 33 23.24 14.40 7.46
CA LYS A 33 21.77 14.39 7.34
C LYS A 33 21.28 13.27 6.41
N LYS A 34 21.25 12.04 6.92
CA LYS A 34 20.62 10.89 6.25
C LYS A 34 19.24 10.69 6.84
N MET A 35 18.22 11.10 6.09
CA MET A 35 16.83 11.03 6.50
C MET A 35 16.42 9.59 6.82
N SER A 36 15.74 9.41 7.94
CA SER A 36 15.08 8.18 8.38
C SER A 36 13.70 8.56 8.92
N ILE A 37 12.76 7.63 8.92
CA ILE A 37 11.42 7.85 9.46
C ILE A 37 11.26 6.94 10.67
N LEU A 38 10.85 7.47 11.80
CA LEU A 38 10.40 6.68 12.94
C LEU A 38 8.88 6.61 12.91
N CYS A 39 8.35 5.40 13.08
CA CYS A 39 6.94 5.08 13.01
C CYS A 39 6.54 4.37 14.29
N ILE A 40 5.47 4.84 14.94
CA ILE A 40 4.83 4.14 16.06
C ILE A 40 3.72 3.28 15.49
N VAL A 41 3.76 1.97 15.75
CA VAL A 41 2.78 1.02 15.21
C VAL A 41 2.23 0.12 16.31
N VAL A 42 1.01 -0.37 16.12
CA VAL A 42 0.39 -1.39 16.99
C VAL A 42 -0.07 -2.58 16.16
N ASP A 43 0.01 -3.78 16.73
CA ASP A 43 -0.56 -4.97 16.08
C ASP A 43 -2.09 -4.86 15.98
N ALA A 44 -2.67 -5.33 14.87
CA ALA A 44 -4.11 -5.33 14.66
C ALA A 44 -4.85 -6.38 15.53
N PHE A 45 -4.13 -7.41 16.01
CA PHE A 45 -4.68 -8.48 16.83
C PHE A 45 -4.49 -8.21 18.34
N ARG A 46 -5.45 -8.65 19.16
CA ARG A 46 -5.35 -8.55 20.63
C ARG A 46 -4.45 -9.67 21.19
N PRO A 47 -3.61 -9.39 22.21
CA PRO A 47 -3.40 -8.09 22.86
C PRO A 47 -2.57 -7.13 21.98
N MET A 48 -3.02 -5.86 21.87
CA MET A 48 -2.36 -4.84 21.06
C MET A 48 -0.99 -4.49 21.66
N LYS A 49 0.08 -4.87 20.97
CA LYS A 49 1.46 -4.56 21.37
C LYS A 49 2.00 -3.37 20.57
N PRO A 50 2.43 -2.27 21.23
CA PRO A 50 3.05 -1.15 20.55
C PRO A 50 4.53 -1.40 20.21
N PHE A 51 4.94 -0.99 19.02
CA PHE A 51 6.31 -1.06 18.52
C PHE A 51 6.75 0.28 17.95
N LEU A 52 8.04 0.56 18.11
CA LEU A 52 8.74 1.61 17.40
C LEU A 52 9.50 1.00 16.21
N VAL A 53 9.21 1.48 15.00
CA VAL A 53 9.80 0.99 13.76
C VAL A 53 10.56 2.12 13.08
N LYS A 54 11.79 1.84 12.63
CA LYS A 54 12.57 2.76 11.82
C LYS A 54 12.52 2.33 10.36
N VAL A 55 12.12 3.25 9.50
CA VAL A 55 12.01 3.06 8.06
C VAL A 55 13.04 3.92 7.32
N LYS A 56 13.56 3.42 6.20
CA LYS A 56 14.44 4.15 5.28
C LYS A 56 13.97 3.96 3.85
N VAL A 57 14.27 4.94 3.01
CA VAL A 57 14.07 4.87 1.56
C VAL A 57 15.18 4.02 0.95
N ASP A 58 14.80 2.97 0.22
CA ASP A 58 15.72 2.15 -0.57
C ASP A 58 16.05 2.84 -1.90
N ARG A 59 17.09 2.38 -2.62
CA ARG A 59 17.61 3.02 -3.85
C ARG A 59 16.61 3.16 -5.02
N GLY A 60 15.38 2.67 -4.87
CA GLY A 60 14.30 2.74 -5.87
C GLY A 60 12.95 3.15 -5.28
N GLU A 61 12.91 4.21 -4.47
CA GLU A 61 11.71 4.85 -3.88
C GLU A 61 10.82 3.97 -2.96
N GLN A 62 11.14 2.70 -2.76
CA GLN A 62 10.43 1.83 -1.84
C GLN A 62 10.91 2.00 -0.39
N TYR A 63 9.96 2.10 0.54
CA TYR A 63 10.23 2.17 1.98
C TYR A 63 10.52 0.77 2.55
N LYS A 64 11.65 0.61 3.25
CA LYS A 64 12.01 -0.65 3.94
C LYS A 64 12.27 -0.44 5.43
N THR A 65 11.78 -1.39 6.23
CA THR A 65 12.02 -1.43 7.68
C THR A 65 13.49 -1.74 7.96
N ALA A 66 14.17 -0.82 8.63
CA ALA A 66 15.58 -0.95 9.00
C ALA A 66 15.76 -1.53 10.41
N ASN A 67 14.94 -1.12 11.37
CA ASN A 67 15.01 -1.56 12.76
C ASN A 67 13.61 -1.57 13.38
N ARG A 68 13.40 -2.41 14.38
CA ARG A 68 12.16 -2.51 15.14
C ARG A 68 12.47 -2.75 16.61
N TRP A 69 11.80 -2.01 17.48
CA TRP A 69 11.91 -2.11 18.94
C TRP A 69 10.52 -2.25 19.57
N PRO A 70 10.27 -3.23 20.44
CA PRO A 70 9.09 -3.24 21.30
C PRO A 70 9.05 -1.98 22.18
N LEU A 71 7.90 -1.32 22.27
CA LEU A 71 7.80 -0.10 23.06
C LEU A 71 7.95 -0.38 24.57
N ALA A 72 7.69 -1.62 25.01
CA ALA A 72 7.92 -2.07 26.38
C ALA A 72 9.41 -2.05 26.80
N GLU A 73 10.35 -2.01 25.85
CA GLU A 73 11.79 -1.92 26.14
C GLU A 73 12.28 -0.46 26.27
N LEU A 74 11.42 0.52 25.99
CA LEU A 74 11.76 1.93 26.11
C LEU A 74 11.76 2.32 27.60
N LYS A 75 12.88 2.83 28.10
CA LYS A 75 13.05 3.20 29.51
C LYS A 75 12.86 4.70 29.74
N LEU A 76 13.43 5.52 28.84
CA LEU A 76 13.46 6.98 28.97
C LEU A 76 13.22 7.66 27.62
N VAL A 77 12.42 8.73 27.65
CA VAL A 77 12.28 9.70 26.56
C VAL A 77 12.73 11.06 27.07
N ASP A 78 13.81 11.60 26.50
CA ASP A 78 14.35 12.92 26.85
C ASP A 78 14.09 13.92 25.71
N GLY A 79 13.26 14.93 25.99
CA GLY A 79 12.92 16.02 25.06
C GLY A 79 13.98 17.12 24.95
N LYS A 80 15.12 16.98 25.65
CA LYS A 80 16.30 17.86 25.73
C LYS A 80 16.11 19.23 26.38
N THR A 81 15.09 20.01 26.01
CA THR A 81 14.97 21.38 26.54
C THR A 81 13.51 21.82 26.60
N LEU A 82 13.05 22.30 27.77
CA LEU A 82 11.69 22.80 27.99
C LEU A 82 11.47 24.21 27.42
N ASN A 83 12.52 25.05 27.40
CA ASN A 83 12.41 26.50 27.18
C ASN A 83 12.93 26.96 25.80
N GLN A 84 13.50 26.07 25.00
CA GLN A 84 13.97 26.34 23.64
C GLN A 84 13.41 25.26 22.71
N ALA A 85 12.93 25.67 21.53
CA ALA A 85 12.35 24.76 20.52
C ALA A 85 13.43 23.88 19.86
N SER A 86 14.06 23.02 20.67
CA SER A 86 15.03 22.04 20.20
C SER A 86 14.30 20.96 19.40
N LEU A 87 14.87 20.65 18.24
CA LEU A 87 14.43 19.52 17.41
C LEU A 87 15.02 18.19 17.88
N ASP A 88 15.97 18.22 18.83
CA ASP A 88 16.67 17.03 19.32
C ASP A 88 15.89 16.33 20.42
N PHE A 89 15.86 15.00 20.39
CA PHE A 89 15.31 14.14 21.44
C PHE A 89 16.05 12.81 21.50
N ASP A 90 16.12 12.24 22.69
CA ASP A 90 16.80 10.97 22.93
C ASP A 90 15.78 9.90 23.35
N LEU A 91 15.94 8.69 22.79
CA LEU A 91 15.20 7.49 23.18
C LEU A 91 16.16 6.48 23.79
N GLN A 92 15.91 6.09 25.04
CA GLN A 92 16.74 5.13 25.76
C GLN A 92 16.06 3.76 25.82
N PHE A 93 16.60 2.83 25.05
CA PHE A 93 16.35 1.39 25.21
C PHE A 93 17.54 0.79 25.98
N ASP A 94 18.15 -0.29 25.48
CA ASP A 94 19.47 -0.76 25.93
C ASP A 94 20.59 0.22 25.56
N LYS A 95 20.38 1.00 24.49
CA LYS A 95 21.30 2.03 24.00
C LYS A 95 20.55 3.34 23.86
N VAL A 96 21.27 4.45 24.04
CA VAL A 96 20.73 5.80 23.85
C VAL A 96 20.77 6.15 22.35
N TYR A 97 19.60 6.38 21.77
CA TYR A 97 19.45 6.82 20.39
C TYR A 97 19.11 8.31 20.35
N LYS A 98 20.07 9.11 19.85
CA LYS A 98 19.91 10.56 19.69
C LYS A 98 19.40 10.91 18.30
N TRP A 99 18.25 11.59 18.25
CA TRP A 99 17.56 11.95 17.02
C TRP A 99 17.27 13.45 16.95
N THR A 100 17.31 13.99 15.75
CA THR A 100 16.85 15.34 15.44
C THR A 100 15.64 15.24 14.51
N ALA A 101 14.50 15.82 14.90
CA ALA A 101 13.27 15.85 14.12
C ALA A 101 13.30 16.89 12.98
N SER A 102 12.45 16.67 11.98
CA SER A 102 12.32 17.59 10.83
C SER A 102 11.57 18.87 11.17
N SER A 103 10.65 18.82 12.14
CA SER A 103 9.95 19.97 12.69
C SER A 103 9.65 19.80 14.18
N PHE A 104 9.43 20.92 14.87
CA PHE A 104 9.08 20.92 16.29
C PHE A 104 7.70 20.31 16.53
N ASP A 105 6.75 20.56 15.63
CA ASP A 105 5.40 20.01 15.72
C ASP A 105 5.37 18.49 15.53
N GLU A 106 6.17 17.96 14.60
CA GLU A 106 6.32 16.50 14.44
C GLU A 106 6.95 15.87 15.67
N LYS A 107 7.98 16.49 16.25
CA LYS A 107 8.57 16.05 17.52
C LYS A 107 7.52 16.03 18.64
N LYS A 108 6.75 17.12 18.79
CA LYS A 108 5.73 17.26 19.84
C LYS A 108 4.61 16.23 19.69
N ALA A 109 4.11 16.03 18.47
CA ALA A 109 3.09 15.02 18.16
C ALA A 109 3.59 13.61 18.45
N PHE A 110 4.81 13.29 18.02
CA PHE A 110 5.44 11.98 18.24
C PHE A 110 5.65 11.66 19.72
N ILE A 111 6.22 12.58 20.51
CA ILE A 111 6.41 12.39 21.95
C ILE A 111 5.07 12.28 22.68
N ARG A 112 4.06 13.07 22.29
CA ARG A 112 2.70 12.98 22.85
C ARG A 112 2.08 11.61 22.57
N CYS A 113 2.30 11.05 21.37
CA CYS A 113 1.80 9.73 21.03
C CYS A 113 2.46 8.64 21.90
N LEU A 114 3.78 8.70 22.12
CA LEU A 114 4.49 7.81 23.05
C LEU A 114 3.94 7.91 24.48
N TRP A 115 3.68 9.12 24.97
CA TRP A 115 3.13 9.34 26.30
C TRP A 115 1.73 8.73 26.46
N LYS A 116 0.85 8.91 25.47
CA LYS A 116 -0.50 8.29 25.46
C LYS A 116 -0.43 6.77 25.48
N LEU A 117 0.51 6.18 24.73
CA LEU A 117 0.69 4.72 24.69
C LEU A 117 1.28 4.17 25.99
N ASN A 118 2.15 4.93 26.65
CA ASN A 118 2.72 4.55 27.94
C ASN A 118 1.63 4.34 29.01
N HIS A 119 0.70 5.29 29.10
CA HIS A 119 -0.43 5.21 30.02
C HIS A 119 -1.44 4.13 29.63
N ARG A 120 -1.67 3.95 28.33
CA ARG A 120 -2.71 3.03 27.84
C ARG A 120 -2.29 1.55 27.84
N PHE A 121 -1.02 1.25 27.57
CA PHE A 121 -0.56 -0.13 27.30
C PHE A 121 0.62 -0.58 28.15
N LEU A 122 1.34 0.33 28.82
CA LEU A 122 2.61 0.02 29.49
C LEU A 122 2.61 0.39 30.98
N SER A 123 1.44 0.66 31.56
CA SER A 123 1.27 1.00 32.99
C SER A 123 2.27 2.04 33.50
N SER A 124 2.58 3.04 32.67
CA SER A 124 3.51 4.13 32.99
C SER A 124 4.99 3.72 33.19
N CYS A 125 5.44 2.61 32.58
CA CYS A 125 6.82 2.12 32.71
C CYS A 125 7.89 3.04 32.09
N ILE A 126 7.53 3.88 31.11
CA ILE A 126 8.48 4.82 30.46
C ILE A 126 8.56 6.13 31.26
N THR A 127 9.78 6.58 31.56
CA THR A 127 10.05 7.89 32.17
C THR A 127 10.17 8.97 31.09
N PHE A 128 9.52 10.11 31.27
CA PHE A 128 9.60 11.27 30.37
C PHE A 128 10.33 12.42 31.04
N VAL A 129 11.39 12.93 30.41
CA VAL A 129 12.24 14.01 30.93
C VAL A 129 12.30 15.14 29.90
N ASN A 130 12.27 16.39 30.36
CA ASN A 130 12.30 17.57 29.47
C ASN A 130 11.19 17.57 28.40
N VAL A 131 10.02 17.04 28.73
CA VAL A 131 8.83 17.07 27.88
C VAL A 131 7.80 17.99 28.54
N PRO A 132 7.14 18.91 27.79
CA PRO A 132 6.08 19.73 28.35
C PRO A 132 5.01 18.85 28.97
N ALA A 133 4.51 19.20 30.16
CA ALA A 133 3.38 18.50 30.77
C ALA A 133 2.22 18.48 29.77
N CYS A 134 1.88 17.30 29.26
CA CYS A 134 0.70 17.14 28.41
C CYS A 134 -0.54 17.29 29.30
N THR A 135 -1.00 18.53 29.47
CA THR A 135 -2.29 18.83 30.07
C THR A 135 -3.40 18.21 29.21
N VAL A 136 -4.29 17.50 29.90
CA VAL A 136 -5.42 16.79 29.33
C VAL A 136 -6.48 17.82 28.93
N GLU A 137 -6.48 18.25 27.67
CA GLU A 137 -7.66 18.88 27.07
C GLU A 137 -8.58 17.75 26.58
N GLY A 138 -9.67 17.53 27.32
CA GLY A 138 -10.74 16.60 26.94
C GLY A 138 -11.15 15.61 28.03
N ARG A 139 -11.54 16.11 29.21
CA ARG A 139 -12.56 15.53 30.10
C ARG A 139 -12.82 16.53 31.24
N GLN A 140 -13.84 17.36 31.08
CA GLN A 140 -14.54 17.91 32.25
C GLN A 140 -15.35 16.76 32.86
N ARG A 141 -14.78 16.12 33.87
CA ARG A 141 -15.57 15.66 35.01
C ARG A 141 -15.12 16.52 36.18
N HIS A 142 -16.05 17.33 36.67
CA HIS A 142 -15.93 17.95 37.98
C HIS A 142 -15.70 16.85 39.00
N GLN A 143 -14.53 16.85 39.64
CA GLN A 143 -14.32 16.19 40.92
C GLN A 143 -13.17 16.91 41.65
N GLU A 144 -13.46 18.13 42.09
CA GLU A 144 -12.97 18.65 43.37
C GLU A 144 -14.14 18.34 44.32
N ASP A 145 -14.04 17.57 45.39
CA ASP A 145 -13.07 17.62 46.45
C ASP A 145 -13.03 16.25 47.14
N ARG A 146 -11.89 15.57 47.15
CA ARG A 146 -11.63 14.49 48.11
C ARG A 146 -10.14 14.44 48.37
N LYS A 147 -9.72 15.16 49.41
CA LYS A 147 -8.44 14.93 50.06
C LYS A 147 -8.41 13.48 50.52
N ASP A 148 -7.49 12.71 49.96
CA ASP A 148 -7.09 11.42 50.51
C ASP A 148 -6.43 11.68 51.88
N THR A 149 -7.18 11.39 52.93
CA THR A 149 -6.63 11.01 54.22
C THR A 149 -5.94 9.66 54.04
N ALA A 150 -4.61 9.67 54.16
CA ALA A 150 -3.85 8.47 54.41
C ALA A 150 -4.36 7.85 55.72
N GLU A 151 -4.89 6.64 55.64
CA GLU A 151 -5.16 5.77 56.79
C GLU A 151 -3.87 5.62 57.60
N THR A 152 -3.78 6.38 58.68
CA THR A 152 -2.87 6.09 59.79
C THR A 152 -3.73 5.47 60.87
N GLU A 153 -3.25 4.30 61.28
CA GLU A 153 -3.72 3.45 62.36
C GLU A 153 -4.41 4.19 63.51
N SER A 154 -5.57 3.66 63.87
CA SER A 154 -6.38 3.98 65.05
C SER A 154 -5.54 4.17 66.32
N GLN A 155 -5.57 5.39 66.86
CA GLN A 155 -5.46 5.64 68.29
C GLN A 155 -6.62 6.53 68.73
N GLU A 156 -7.33 6.05 69.75
CA GLU A 156 -8.47 6.69 70.39
C GLU A 156 -8.06 8.07 70.95
N GLU A 157 -8.59 9.15 70.37
CA GLU A 157 -8.51 10.49 70.97
C GLU A 157 -9.75 10.78 71.81
N LEU A 158 -9.47 10.90 73.10
CA LEU A 158 -10.27 11.39 74.21
C LEU A 158 -11.23 12.54 73.86
N SER A 159 -12.46 12.45 74.38
CA SER A 159 -13.45 13.52 74.51
C SER A 159 -12.84 14.86 74.97
N ALA A 160 -12.72 15.82 74.06
CA ALA A 160 -12.37 17.19 74.38
C ALA A 160 -13.58 17.93 75.00
N TYR A 161 -13.41 18.41 76.23
CA TYR A 161 -14.35 19.32 76.88
C TYR A 161 -14.32 20.67 76.13
N GLN A 162 -15.46 21.12 75.61
CA GLN A 162 -15.57 22.43 74.97
C GLN A 162 -15.65 23.51 76.07
N GLU A 163 -14.58 24.29 76.25
CA GLU A 163 -14.58 25.45 77.15
C GLU A 163 -15.48 26.56 76.60
N MET A 164 -16.30 27.12 77.50
CA MET A 164 -17.25 28.20 77.24
C MET A 164 -16.57 29.41 76.60
N THR A 165 -17.18 29.95 75.54
CA THR A 165 -16.58 31.07 74.81
C THR A 165 -16.64 32.37 75.61
N PRO A 166 -15.69 33.30 75.43
CA PRO A 166 -15.67 34.57 76.17
C PRO A 166 -16.89 35.45 75.89
N LYS A 167 -17.61 35.22 74.78
CA LYS A 167 -18.91 35.85 74.50
C LYS A 167 -20.03 35.25 75.33
N GLU A 168 -20.11 33.93 75.41
CA GLU A 168 -21.09 33.24 76.26
C GLU A 168 -20.88 33.58 77.74
N ALA A 169 -19.62 33.69 78.17
CA ALA A 169 -19.30 34.14 79.53
C ALA A 169 -19.74 35.60 79.78
N ALA A 170 -19.53 36.51 78.82
CA ALA A 170 -19.95 37.90 78.92
C ALA A 170 -21.49 38.05 78.89
N ASP A 171 -22.18 37.24 78.09
CA ASP A 171 -23.63 37.25 78.00
C ASP A 171 -24.27 36.62 79.25
N MET A 172 -23.68 35.56 79.82
CA MET A 172 -24.08 35.04 81.14
C MET A 172 -23.87 36.07 82.25
N LEU A 173 -22.77 36.82 82.23
CA LEU A 173 -22.53 37.88 83.21
C LEU A 173 -23.55 39.02 83.09
N ARG A 174 -23.89 39.42 81.86
CA ARG A 174 -24.92 40.44 81.61
C ARG A 174 -26.30 39.95 82.07
N LEU A 175 -26.61 38.67 81.84
CA LEU A 175 -27.82 38.01 82.32
C LEU A 175 -27.86 38.05 83.86
N MET A 176 -26.74 37.71 84.53
CA MET A 176 -26.63 37.73 85.99
C MET A 176 -26.83 39.13 86.59
N GLU A 177 -26.36 40.19 85.94
CA GLU A 177 -26.59 41.59 86.36
C GLU A 177 -28.07 42.00 86.23
N GLU A 178 -28.78 41.50 85.20
CA GLU A 178 -30.18 41.84 84.96
C GLU A 178 -31.14 41.19 85.98
N TYR A 179 -30.76 40.03 86.53
CA TYR A 179 -31.56 39.30 87.52
C TYR A 179 -31.21 39.61 88.99
N GLU A 180 -30.18 40.40 89.27
CA GLU A 180 -29.75 40.80 90.62
C GLU A 180 -30.88 41.37 91.52
N PRO A 181 -31.87 42.15 91.01
CA PRO A 181 -33.00 42.64 91.82
C PRO A 181 -34.04 41.57 92.18
N ILE A 182 -34.10 40.47 91.42
CA ILE A 182 -35.14 39.43 91.50
C ILE A 182 -34.69 38.27 92.42
N VAL A 183 -33.38 38.13 92.66
CA VAL A 183 -32.78 37.15 93.59
C VAL A 183 -33.29 37.32 95.04
N ASN A 184 -33.76 38.52 95.41
CA ASN A 184 -34.37 38.78 96.73
C ASN A 184 -35.73 38.07 96.93
N ASN A 185 -36.34 37.51 95.88
CA ASN A 185 -37.53 36.66 95.92
C ASN A 185 -37.30 35.42 95.05
N SER A 186 -36.68 34.39 95.64
CA SER A 186 -36.25 33.17 94.95
C SER A 186 -37.38 32.41 94.25
N VAL A 187 -38.63 32.55 94.71
CA VAL A 187 -39.79 31.87 94.12
C VAL A 187 -40.22 32.53 92.81
N ALA A 188 -40.31 33.86 92.79
CA ALA A 188 -40.66 34.62 91.58
C ALA A 188 -39.57 34.50 90.50
N PHE A 189 -38.30 34.46 90.91
CA PHE A 189 -37.18 34.21 90.00
C PHE A 189 -37.25 32.83 89.34
N ALA A 190 -37.54 31.79 90.12
CA ALA A 190 -37.67 30.42 89.61
C ALA A 190 -38.88 30.28 88.66
N GLU A 191 -40.00 30.95 88.94
CA GLU A 191 -41.17 30.97 88.03
C GLU A 191 -40.85 31.68 86.72
N GLN A 192 -40.14 32.82 86.75
CA GLN A 192 -39.76 33.54 85.54
C GLN A 192 -38.78 32.73 84.68
N LEU A 193 -37.75 32.14 85.29
CA LEU A 193 -36.81 31.27 84.60
C LEU A 193 -37.51 30.02 84.02
N SER A 194 -38.48 29.46 84.74
CA SER A 194 -39.28 28.33 84.24
C SER A 194 -40.15 28.72 83.04
N ASN A 195 -40.70 29.93 83.03
CA ASN A 195 -41.49 30.42 81.89
C ASN A 195 -40.60 30.72 80.69
N ASP A 196 -39.44 31.35 80.90
CA ASP A 196 -38.48 31.66 79.83
C ASP A 196 -37.90 30.37 79.23
N LEU A 197 -37.57 29.37 80.07
CA LEU A 197 -37.16 28.04 79.62
C LEU A 197 -38.27 27.36 78.80
N HIS A 198 -39.52 27.47 79.24
CA HIS A 198 -40.65 26.88 78.52
C HIS A 198 -40.87 27.49 77.13
N VAL A 199 -40.76 28.82 77.01
CA VAL A 199 -40.86 29.53 75.72
C VAL A 199 -39.69 29.16 74.81
N LEU A 200 -38.49 29.02 75.37
CA LEU A 200 -37.31 28.64 74.61
C LEU A 200 -37.40 27.19 74.12
N ASP A 201 -37.89 26.27 74.96
CA ASP A 201 -38.14 24.87 74.61
C ASP A 201 -39.21 24.75 73.51
N GLU A 202 -40.28 25.56 73.57
CA GLU A 202 -41.31 25.62 72.54
C GLU A 202 -40.75 26.13 71.20
N ALA A 203 -39.93 27.17 71.23
CA ALA A 203 -39.26 27.71 70.04
C ALA A 203 -38.25 26.72 69.45
N ASN A 204 -37.48 26.04 70.30
CA ASN A 204 -36.50 25.05 69.88
C ASN A 204 -37.17 23.82 69.26
N LEU A 205 -38.24 23.30 69.88
CA LEU A 205 -39.06 22.22 69.31
C LEU A 205 -39.62 22.61 67.94
N ARG A 206 -40.19 23.82 67.79
CA ARG A 206 -40.70 24.29 66.50
C ARG A 206 -39.62 24.41 65.44
N ALA A 207 -38.43 24.91 65.80
CA ALA A 207 -37.30 25.01 64.89
C ALA A 207 -36.83 23.62 64.44
N ILE A 208 -36.67 22.68 65.38
CA ILE A 208 -36.29 21.29 65.10
C ILE A 208 -37.32 20.64 64.17
N ILE A 209 -38.62 20.72 64.50
CA ILE A 209 -39.71 20.16 63.67
C ILE A 209 -39.73 20.79 62.27
N SER A 210 -39.54 22.11 62.16
CA SER A 210 -39.51 22.79 60.85
C SER A 210 -38.29 22.37 60.01
N SER A 211 -37.13 22.16 60.65
CA SER A 211 -35.93 21.69 59.99
C SER A 211 -36.07 20.23 59.54
N GLU A 212 -36.70 19.38 60.33
CA GLU A 212 -36.98 17.98 60.00
C GLU A 212 -37.93 17.87 58.80
N ASN A 213 -38.98 18.70 58.75
CA ASN A 213 -39.88 18.79 57.61
C ASN A 213 -39.17 19.28 56.33
N GLN A 214 -38.23 20.21 56.43
CA GLN A 214 -37.44 20.66 55.28
C GLN A 214 -36.44 19.59 54.81
N VAL A 215 -35.79 18.89 55.75
CA VAL A 215 -34.87 17.79 55.45
C VAL A 215 -35.59 16.62 54.77
N THR A 216 -36.78 16.26 55.24
CA THR A 216 -37.61 15.21 54.62
C THR A 216 -38.07 15.59 53.21
N GLN A 217 -38.44 16.85 52.97
CA GLN A 217 -38.77 17.33 51.63
C GLN A 217 -37.56 17.33 50.67
N LEU A 218 -36.38 17.66 51.19
CA LEU A 218 -35.13 17.58 50.44
C LEU A 218 -34.79 16.12 50.10
N MET A 219 -34.95 15.20 51.05
CA MET A 219 -34.75 13.76 50.80
C MET A 219 -35.68 13.25 49.70
N HIS A 220 -36.97 13.59 49.75
CA HIS A 220 -37.91 13.21 48.70
C HIS A 220 -37.52 13.76 47.32
N SER A 221 -37.05 15.01 47.26
CA SER A 221 -36.60 15.61 46.00
C SER A 221 -35.34 14.93 45.46
N ILE A 222 -34.46 14.44 46.33
CA ILE A 222 -33.29 13.65 45.96
C ILE A 222 -33.71 12.27 45.45
N ASP A 223 -34.69 11.63 46.09
CA ASP A 223 -35.20 10.33 45.65
C ASP A 223 -35.86 10.44 44.27
N GLU A 224 -36.68 11.46 44.01
CA GLU A 224 -37.22 11.74 42.67
C GLU A 224 -36.12 12.00 41.65
N ALA A 225 -35.08 12.77 42.01
CA ALA A 225 -33.95 13.01 41.12
C ALA A 225 -33.16 11.72 40.83
N LEU A 226 -33.02 10.82 41.81
CA LEU A 226 -32.38 9.52 41.64
C LEU A 226 -33.19 8.60 40.73
N GLU A 227 -34.51 8.54 40.89
CA GLU A 227 -35.38 7.80 39.97
C GLU A 227 -35.28 8.36 38.54
N GLU A 228 -35.19 9.68 38.41
CA GLU A 228 -35.12 10.32 37.11
C GLU A 228 -33.76 10.08 36.41
N VAL A 229 -32.68 10.04 37.19
CA VAL A 229 -31.36 9.60 36.71
C VAL A 229 -31.41 8.13 36.27
N ALA A 230 -32.07 7.26 37.03
CA ALA A 230 -32.21 5.85 36.67
C ALA A 230 -32.96 5.67 35.34
N ARG A 231 -34.04 6.43 35.10
CA ARG A 231 -34.73 6.42 33.79
C ARG A 231 -33.80 6.88 32.66
N VAL A 232 -32.99 7.91 32.88
CA VAL A 232 -32.03 8.38 31.87
C VAL A 232 -30.99 7.30 31.58
N GLU A 233 -30.47 6.61 32.59
CA GLU A 233 -29.55 5.48 32.42
C GLU A 233 -30.19 4.35 31.59
N ASP A 234 -31.44 3.98 31.87
CA ASP A 234 -32.18 2.99 31.08
C ASP A 234 -32.33 3.43 29.61
N THR A 235 -32.69 4.69 29.36
CA THR A 235 -32.78 5.18 27.97
C THR A 235 -31.43 5.18 27.26
N LEU A 236 -30.35 5.54 27.95
CA LEU A 236 -28.98 5.50 27.40
C LEU A 236 -28.54 4.07 27.08
N GLN A 237 -28.90 3.11 27.93
CA GLN A 237 -28.62 1.70 27.70
C GLN A 237 -29.29 1.20 26.40
N VAL A 238 -30.55 1.57 26.16
CA VAL A 238 -31.26 1.23 24.91
C VAL A 238 -30.57 1.86 23.69
N TYR A 239 -30.13 3.12 23.80
CA TYR A 239 -29.40 3.76 22.71
C TYR A 239 -28.05 3.10 22.44
N ASP A 240 -27.30 2.69 23.46
CA ASP A 240 -26.02 1.99 23.30
C ASP A 240 -26.19 0.64 22.61
N GLU A 241 -27.23 -0.12 22.97
CA GLU A 241 -27.56 -1.39 22.32
C GLU A 241 -27.91 -1.20 20.83
N LEU A 242 -28.73 -0.19 20.52
CA LEU A 242 -29.07 0.14 19.13
C LEU A 242 -27.82 0.56 18.35
N LEU A 243 -26.96 1.39 18.94
CA LEU A 243 -25.72 1.84 18.30
C LEU A 243 -24.76 0.67 18.07
N GLY A 244 -24.71 -0.27 19.02
CA GLY A 244 -23.95 -1.52 18.91
C GLY A 244 -24.42 -2.38 17.74
N SER A 245 -25.74 -2.55 17.59
CA SER A 245 -26.36 -3.26 16.46
C SER A 245 -26.05 -2.60 15.12
N VAL A 246 -26.28 -1.28 15.01
CA VAL A 246 -25.98 -0.51 13.78
C VAL A 246 -24.51 -0.58 13.41
N LYS A 247 -23.62 -0.52 14.40
CA LYS A 247 -22.18 -0.68 14.17
C LYS A 247 -21.84 -2.06 13.62
N GLN A 248 -22.39 -3.13 14.17
CA GLN A 248 -22.18 -4.48 13.65
C GLN A 248 -22.67 -4.62 12.20
N GLN A 249 -23.84 -4.06 11.88
CA GLN A 249 -24.36 -4.03 10.52
C GLN A 249 -23.45 -3.23 9.58
N MET A 250 -22.95 -2.07 10.02
CA MET A 250 -22.03 -1.24 9.24
C MET A 250 -20.69 -1.95 9.00
N ASP A 251 -20.16 -2.64 10.00
CA ASP A 251 -18.93 -3.42 9.88
C ASP A 251 -19.12 -4.58 8.88
N HIS A 252 -20.27 -5.25 8.89
CA HIS A 252 -20.62 -6.28 7.91
C HIS A 252 -20.68 -5.70 6.48
N ILE A 253 -21.40 -4.59 6.28
CA ILE A 253 -21.51 -3.91 4.99
C ILE A 253 -20.13 -3.47 4.49
N TYR A 254 -19.28 -2.95 5.38
CA TYR A 254 -17.92 -2.55 5.01
C TYR A 254 -17.08 -3.74 4.55
N GLN A 255 -17.15 -4.88 5.24
CA GLN A 255 -16.47 -6.10 4.84
C GLN A 255 -16.96 -6.61 3.48
N GLU A 256 -18.28 -6.66 3.27
CA GLU A 256 -18.85 -7.06 1.98
C GLU A 256 -18.44 -6.10 0.85
N ASN A 257 -18.48 -4.79 1.08
CA ASN A 257 -18.01 -3.82 0.08
C ASN A 257 -16.52 -3.97 -0.21
N SER A 258 -15.68 -4.23 0.79
CA SER A 258 -14.26 -4.52 0.57
C SER A 258 -14.07 -5.74 -0.32
N LEU A 259 -14.81 -6.83 -0.04
CA LEU A 259 -14.79 -8.04 -0.86
C LEU A 259 -15.27 -7.75 -2.29
N LEU A 260 -16.34 -6.98 -2.45
CA LEU A 260 -16.86 -6.55 -3.73
C LEU A 260 -15.80 -5.76 -4.52
N HIS A 261 -15.12 -4.80 -3.89
CA HIS A 261 -14.04 -4.06 -4.52
C HIS A 261 -12.87 -4.96 -4.95
N HIS A 262 -12.50 -5.94 -4.12
CA HIS A 262 -11.49 -6.93 -4.51
C HIS A 262 -11.94 -7.78 -5.70
N ILE A 263 -13.21 -8.21 -5.73
CA ILE A 263 -13.79 -8.97 -6.84
C ILE A 263 -13.77 -8.13 -8.12
N ILE A 264 -14.20 -6.88 -8.07
CA ILE A 264 -14.22 -5.97 -9.22
C ILE A 264 -12.80 -5.71 -9.72
N SER A 265 -11.86 -5.44 -8.81
CA SER A 265 -10.45 -5.26 -9.18
C SER A 265 -9.87 -6.50 -9.83
N ASN A 266 -10.16 -7.69 -9.31
CA ASN A 266 -9.66 -8.95 -9.87
C ASN A 266 -10.31 -9.24 -11.23
N LYS A 267 -11.61 -8.99 -11.39
CA LYS A 267 -12.33 -9.13 -12.67
C LYS A 267 -11.76 -8.19 -13.74
N THR A 268 -11.46 -6.95 -13.37
CA THR A 268 -10.88 -5.96 -14.30
C THR A 268 -9.49 -6.41 -14.75
N ARG A 269 -8.62 -6.79 -13.81
CA ARG A 269 -7.27 -7.30 -14.13
C ARG A 269 -7.32 -8.58 -14.96
N LEU A 270 -8.24 -9.49 -14.66
CA LEU A 270 -8.44 -10.70 -15.44
C LEU A 270 -8.90 -10.37 -16.87
N MET A 271 -9.80 -9.40 -17.03
CA MET A 271 -10.24 -8.95 -18.34
C MET A 271 -9.10 -8.34 -19.14
N ASP A 272 -8.28 -7.48 -18.52
CA ASP A 272 -7.10 -6.89 -19.16
C ASP A 272 -6.14 -7.98 -19.65
N GLU A 273 -5.94 -9.03 -18.87
CA GLU A 273 -5.08 -10.16 -19.25
C GLU A 273 -5.66 -11.03 -20.37
N ILE A 274 -6.97 -11.28 -20.34
CA ILE A 274 -7.65 -11.99 -21.44
C ILE A 274 -7.60 -11.16 -22.71
N LEU A 275 -7.76 -9.84 -22.61
CA LEU A 275 -7.71 -8.94 -23.76
C LEU A 275 -6.28 -8.87 -24.31
N PHE A 276 -5.27 -8.82 -23.45
CA PHE A 276 -3.87 -8.94 -23.87
C PHE A 276 -3.63 -10.24 -24.64
N LEU A 277 -4.00 -11.40 -24.08
CA LEU A 277 -3.79 -12.69 -24.75
C LEU A 277 -4.55 -12.78 -26.08
N THR A 278 -5.82 -12.39 -26.10
CA THR A 278 -6.65 -12.46 -27.31
C THR A 278 -6.19 -11.49 -28.38
N THR A 279 -5.70 -10.30 -28.04
CA THR A 279 -5.24 -9.33 -29.06
C THR A 279 -3.86 -9.68 -29.63
N HIS A 280 -2.99 -10.29 -28.82
CA HIS A 280 -1.60 -10.53 -29.19
C HIS A 280 -1.34 -11.95 -29.74
N LEU A 281 -2.13 -12.94 -29.34
CA LEU A 281 -2.01 -14.33 -29.81
C LEU A 281 -3.05 -14.69 -30.87
N ASP A 282 -3.73 -13.71 -31.46
CA ASP A 282 -4.66 -13.95 -32.56
C ASP A 282 -3.97 -13.76 -33.91
N LEU A 283 -4.18 -14.73 -34.79
CA LEU A 283 -3.72 -14.70 -36.17
C LEU A 283 -4.95 -14.99 -37.03
N SER A 284 -5.26 -14.05 -37.93
CA SER A 284 -6.47 -14.16 -38.75
C SER A 284 -6.47 -15.47 -39.56
N LYS A 285 -7.66 -16.01 -39.80
CA LYS A 285 -7.82 -17.24 -40.58
C LYS A 285 -7.21 -17.12 -41.98
N GLU A 286 -7.29 -15.94 -42.58
CA GLU A 286 -6.67 -15.65 -43.89
C GLU A 286 -5.14 -15.76 -43.83
N HIS A 287 -4.50 -15.27 -42.77
CA HIS A 287 -3.05 -15.43 -42.59
C HIS A 287 -2.66 -16.89 -42.34
N CYS A 288 -3.44 -17.63 -41.56
CA CYS A 288 -3.23 -19.06 -41.33
C CYS A 288 -3.32 -19.86 -42.64
N GLU A 289 -4.32 -19.57 -43.49
CA GLU A 289 -4.50 -20.21 -44.79
C GLU A 289 -3.37 -19.86 -45.76
N ALA A 290 -2.96 -18.59 -45.83
CA ALA A 290 -1.86 -18.14 -46.68
C ALA A 290 -0.52 -18.80 -46.33
N LEU A 291 -0.23 -18.97 -45.03
CA LEU A 291 0.99 -19.65 -44.56
C LEU A 291 0.93 -21.16 -44.75
N SER A 292 -0.24 -21.77 -44.57
CA SER A 292 -0.42 -23.22 -44.75
C SER A 292 -0.33 -23.65 -46.21
N GLN A 293 -0.91 -22.86 -47.12
CA GLN A 293 -0.86 -23.14 -48.55
C GLN A 293 0.52 -22.79 -49.12
N GLY A 294 1.15 -21.72 -48.61
CA GLY A 294 2.49 -21.31 -49.03
C GLY A 294 2.62 -21.06 -50.53
N ASP A 295 1.55 -20.57 -51.18
CA ASP A 295 1.53 -20.41 -52.62
C ASP A 295 2.22 -19.10 -53.06
N LEU A 296 3.32 -19.27 -53.78
CA LEU A 296 4.19 -18.21 -54.26
C LEU A 296 4.11 -18.02 -55.78
N SER A 297 3.09 -18.60 -56.43
CA SER A 297 2.95 -18.61 -57.88
C SER A 297 2.47 -17.28 -58.49
N SER A 298 1.91 -16.36 -57.68
CA SER A 298 1.38 -15.09 -58.17
C SER A 298 1.79 -13.91 -57.29
N PRO A 299 2.02 -12.71 -57.86
CA PRO A 299 2.48 -11.54 -57.09
C PRO A 299 1.47 -11.05 -56.05
N SER A 300 0.17 -11.32 -56.22
CA SER A 300 -0.84 -11.04 -55.19
C SER A 300 -0.75 -12.01 -54.02
N ARG A 301 -0.54 -13.31 -54.28
CA ARG A 301 -0.36 -14.32 -53.23
C ARG A 301 0.96 -14.14 -52.48
N ILE A 302 2.04 -13.75 -53.17
CA ILE A 302 3.31 -13.36 -52.52
C ILE A 302 3.09 -12.24 -51.51
N LYS A 303 2.34 -11.19 -51.86
CA LYS A 303 2.01 -10.10 -50.92
C LYS A 303 1.19 -10.59 -49.71
N ALA A 304 0.25 -11.51 -49.93
CA ALA A 304 -0.53 -12.12 -48.85
C ALA A 304 0.35 -12.96 -47.91
N CYS A 305 1.27 -13.76 -48.45
CA CYS A 305 2.23 -14.52 -47.66
C CYS A 305 3.22 -13.62 -46.90
N ILE A 306 3.66 -12.49 -47.48
CA ILE A 306 4.48 -11.50 -46.78
C ILE A 306 3.73 -10.92 -45.58
N ALA A 307 2.50 -10.44 -45.79
CA ALA A 307 1.68 -9.89 -44.72
C ALA A 307 1.41 -10.93 -43.61
N ALA A 308 1.15 -12.18 -43.99
CA ALA A 308 0.92 -13.27 -43.04
C ALA A 308 2.19 -13.65 -42.26
N ALA A 309 3.36 -13.67 -42.93
CA ALA A 309 4.65 -13.97 -42.30
C ALA A 309 5.08 -12.87 -41.33
N GLU A 310 4.83 -11.60 -41.67
CA GLU A 310 5.03 -10.46 -40.79
C GLU A 310 4.11 -10.54 -39.57
N ALA A 311 2.82 -10.80 -39.76
CA ALA A 311 1.85 -10.97 -38.67
C ALA A 311 2.26 -12.11 -37.72
N LEU A 312 2.64 -13.27 -38.26
CA LEU A 312 3.14 -14.41 -37.48
C LEU A 312 4.39 -14.04 -36.67
N SER A 313 5.36 -13.36 -37.29
CA SER A 313 6.57 -12.90 -36.60
C SER A 313 6.25 -11.89 -35.49
N GLY A 314 5.24 -11.04 -35.72
CA GLY A 314 4.68 -10.12 -34.74
C GLY A 314 4.17 -10.86 -33.52
N CYS A 315 3.34 -11.88 -33.70
CA CYS A 315 2.80 -12.72 -32.62
C CYS A 315 3.89 -13.50 -31.87
N MET A 316 4.88 -14.05 -32.58
CA MET A 316 5.95 -14.86 -31.96
C MET A 316 6.98 -14.03 -31.17
N ASN A 317 7.20 -12.76 -31.53
CA ASN A 317 8.15 -11.88 -30.83
C ASN A 317 7.60 -11.26 -29.54
N ILE A 318 6.34 -11.51 -29.19
CA ILE A 318 5.71 -10.94 -27.99
C ILE A 318 6.30 -11.61 -26.75
N GLN A 319 6.65 -10.79 -25.75
CA GLN A 319 7.18 -11.29 -24.49
C GLN A 319 6.07 -11.91 -23.65
N ILE A 320 5.82 -13.19 -23.88
CA ILE A 320 4.86 -13.98 -23.11
C ILE A 320 5.48 -14.32 -21.76
N GLN A 321 4.83 -13.89 -20.67
CA GLN A 321 5.24 -14.25 -19.32
C GLN A 321 5.30 -15.78 -19.14
N PRO A 322 6.27 -16.32 -18.39
CA PRO A 322 6.40 -17.76 -18.18
C PRO A 322 5.14 -18.44 -17.63
N GLY A 323 4.32 -17.68 -16.88
CA GLY A 323 3.04 -18.16 -16.35
C GLY A 323 2.00 -18.51 -17.42
N TYR A 324 1.93 -17.76 -18.53
CA TYR A 324 0.94 -18.03 -19.58
C TYR A 324 1.21 -19.33 -20.32
N ARG A 325 2.46 -19.80 -20.38
CA ARG A 325 2.82 -21.08 -21.02
C ARG A 325 2.22 -22.30 -20.31
N LYS A 326 1.70 -22.13 -19.08
CA LYS A 326 0.97 -23.18 -18.37
C LYS A 326 -0.49 -23.30 -18.81
N LEU A 327 -1.03 -22.30 -19.51
CA LEU A 327 -2.38 -22.35 -20.07
C LEU A 327 -2.35 -23.20 -21.33
N GLN A 328 -3.22 -24.21 -21.38
CA GLN A 328 -3.30 -25.15 -22.49
C GLN A 328 -3.54 -24.43 -23.83
N SER A 329 -4.50 -23.49 -23.88
CA SER A 329 -4.82 -22.74 -25.10
C SER A 329 -3.64 -21.92 -25.63
N VAL A 330 -2.84 -21.33 -24.73
CA VAL A 330 -1.63 -20.58 -25.13
C VAL A 330 -0.56 -21.53 -25.66
N ALA A 331 -0.38 -22.69 -25.02
CA ALA A 331 0.56 -23.71 -25.49
C ALA A 331 0.17 -24.24 -26.87
N GLU A 332 -1.11 -24.56 -27.08
CA GLU A 332 -1.65 -25.00 -28.38
C GLU A 332 -1.44 -23.95 -29.47
N GLN A 333 -1.70 -22.67 -29.17
CA GLN A 333 -1.52 -21.57 -30.12
C GLN A 333 -0.04 -21.39 -30.50
N LEU A 334 0.88 -21.49 -29.54
CA LEU A 334 2.32 -21.40 -29.81
C LEU A 334 2.84 -22.58 -30.64
N ILE A 335 2.33 -23.79 -30.38
CA ILE A 335 2.64 -24.98 -31.19
C ILE A 335 2.13 -24.78 -32.62
N MET A 336 0.92 -24.25 -32.77
CA MET A 336 0.34 -23.93 -34.09
C MET A 336 1.18 -22.90 -34.84
N PHE A 337 1.61 -21.81 -34.19
CA PHE A 337 2.50 -20.82 -34.79
C PHE A 337 3.83 -21.40 -35.25
N GLU A 338 4.48 -22.25 -34.43
CA GLU A 338 5.72 -22.91 -34.83
C GLU A 338 5.49 -23.89 -36.00
N THR A 339 4.36 -24.58 -36.02
CA THR A 339 3.99 -25.50 -37.13
C THR A 339 3.77 -24.73 -38.43
N LEU A 340 3.04 -23.61 -38.39
CA LEU A 340 2.84 -22.74 -39.56
C LEU A 340 4.17 -22.17 -40.06
N LYS A 341 5.03 -21.72 -39.14
CA LYS A 341 6.37 -21.22 -39.44
C LYS A 341 7.18 -22.28 -40.20
N GLN A 342 7.32 -23.49 -39.63
CA GLN A 342 8.09 -24.58 -40.22
C GLN A 342 7.55 -24.99 -41.60
N ASN A 343 6.23 -25.10 -41.74
CA ASN A 343 5.59 -25.45 -43.01
C ASN A 343 5.86 -24.39 -44.08
N PHE A 344 5.74 -23.11 -43.73
CA PHE A 344 6.01 -22.01 -44.65
C PHE A 344 7.50 -21.90 -45.00
N GLU A 345 8.42 -22.09 -44.04
CA GLU A 345 9.87 -22.18 -44.30
C GLU A 345 10.18 -23.26 -45.34
N ASN A 346 9.64 -24.47 -45.16
CA ASN A 346 9.85 -25.57 -46.10
C ASN A 346 9.26 -25.30 -47.48
N SER A 347 8.03 -24.76 -47.54
CA SER A 347 7.39 -24.41 -48.82
C SER A 347 8.17 -23.33 -49.57
N PHE A 348 8.58 -22.26 -48.86
CA PHE A 348 9.36 -21.17 -49.44
C PHE A 348 10.72 -21.65 -49.95
N ILE A 349 11.44 -22.46 -49.17
CA ILE A 349 12.74 -23.01 -49.58
C ILE A 349 12.58 -23.93 -50.79
N SER A 350 11.57 -24.81 -50.80
CA SER A 350 11.27 -25.68 -51.93
C SER A 350 10.99 -24.88 -53.19
N HIS A 351 10.13 -23.85 -53.10
CA HIS A 351 9.80 -22.97 -54.23
C HIS A 351 11.03 -22.23 -54.77
N VAL A 352 11.82 -21.61 -53.89
CA VAL A 352 13.02 -20.88 -54.28
C VAL A 352 14.08 -21.82 -54.87
N THR A 353 14.23 -23.03 -54.33
CA THR A 353 15.14 -24.05 -54.88
C THR A 353 14.69 -24.52 -56.25
N ASN A 354 13.39 -24.74 -56.47
CA ASN A 354 12.84 -25.07 -57.78
C ASN A 354 13.08 -23.97 -58.81
N ILE A 355 12.97 -22.69 -58.41
CA ILE A 355 13.36 -21.56 -59.27
C ILE A 355 14.85 -21.67 -59.61
N PHE A 356 15.73 -21.89 -58.63
CA PHE A 356 17.17 -22.02 -58.89
C PHE A 356 17.51 -23.19 -59.82
N GLU A 357 16.81 -24.31 -59.69
CA GLU A 357 16.98 -25.47 -60.58
C GLU A 357 16.47 -25.19 -61.99
N LEU A 358 15.31 -24.54 -62.14
CA LEU A 358 14.77 -24.15 -63.44
C LEU A 358 15.69 -23.15 -64.15
N GLN A 359 16.19 -22.16 -63.41
CA GLN A 359 17.17 -21.19 -63.89
C GLN A 359 18.50 -21.89 -64.28
N GLY A 360 19.00 -22.80 -63.44
CA GLY A 360 20.23 -23.56 -63.70
C GLY A 360 20.13 -24.55 -64.87
N ASN A 361 18.92 -25.05 -65.16
CA ASN A 361 18.63 -25.98 -66.26
C ASN A 361 18.09 -25.29 -67.51
N THR A 362 17.95 -23.96 -67.50
CA THR A 362 17.55 -23.20 -68.68
C THR A 362 18.54 -23.52 -69.79
N GLN A 363 18.03 -24.05 -70.91
CA GLN A 363 18.88 -24.41 -72.04
C GLN A 363 19.58 -23.14 -72.50
N VAL A 364 20.91 -23.21 -72.63
CA VAL A 364 21.69 -22.19 -73.32
C VAL A 364 20.98 -21.99 -74.67
N PRO A 365 20.39 -20.81 -74.96
CA PRO A 365 19.76 -20.59 -76.24
C PRO A 365 20.81 -20.96 -77.27
N ALA A 366 20.48 -21.90 -78.15
CA ALA A 366 21.36 -22.21 -79.25
C ALA A 366 21.64 -20.84 -79.91
N LEU A 367 22.88 -20.35 -79.81
CA LEU A 367 23.33 -19.11 -80.46
C LEU A 367 23.32 -19.36 -81.98
N VAL A 368 22.14 -19.59 -82.56
CA VAL A 368 21.98 -19.95 -83.97
C VAL A 368 22.01 -18.72 -84.84
N HIS A 369 21.93 -17.50 -84.30
CA HIS A 369 21.83 -16.31 -85.14
C HIS A 369 22.59 -15.13 -84.56
N HIS A 370 23.93 -15.15 -84.56
CA HIS A 370 24.78 -13.98 -84.83
C HIS A 370 26.22 -14.44 -85.07
N VAL A 371 26.58 -14.63 -86.34
CA VAL A 371 27.90 -15.13 -86.79
C VAL A 371 29.04 -14.12 -86.52
N ASP A 372 28.75 -12.86 -86.16
CA ASP A 372 29.78 -11.79 -86.10
C ASP A 372 29.96 -11.08 -84.75
N LYS A 373 29.27 -11.47 -83.67
CA LYS A 373 29.48 -10.83 -82.36
C LYS A 373 29.35 -11.82 -81.20
N LEU A 374 30.46 -12.13 -80.56
CA LEU A 374 30.49 -12.86 -79.28
C LEU A 374 29.87 -11.96 -78.20
N VAL A 375 28.63 -12.25 -77.81
CA VAL A 375 27.95 -11.59 -76.69
C VAL A 375 27.60 -12.65 -75.66
N ALA A 376 28.01 -12.42 -74.42
CA ALA A 376 27.65 -13.29 -73.30
C ALA A 376 26.13 -13.16 -73.01
N PRO A 377 25.43 -14.25 -72.65
CA PRO A 377 24.04 -14.19 -72.25
C PRO A 377 23.81 -13.21 -71.09
N SER A 378 22.71 -12.45 -71.13
CA SER A 378 22.34 -11.55 -70.04
C SER A 378 21.38 -12.24 -69.07
N HIS A 379 21.74 -12.33 -67.78
CA HIS A 379 20.91 -12.96 -66.75
C HIS A 379 19.95 -12.00 -66.03
N ARG A 380 19.67 -10.83 -66.61
CA ARG A 380 18.86 -9.78 -65.96
C ARG A 380 17.47 -10.26 -65.53
N LEU A 381 16.80 -11.03 -66.39
CA LEU A 381 15.45 -11.55 -66.13
C LEU A 381 15.41 -12.52 -64.94
N HIS A 382 16.47 -13.32 -64.76
CA HIS A 382 16.62 -14.25 -63.63
C HIS A 382 16.73 -13.50 -62.30
N HIS A 383 17.41 -12.35 -62.32
CA HIS A 383 17.53 -11.49 -61.15
C HIS A 383 16.22 -10.73 -60.87
N GLU A 384 15.56 -10.20 -61.91
CA GLU A 384 14.28 -9.48 -61.79
C GLU A 384 13.16 -10.38 -61.22
N GLU A 385 13.15 -11.67 -61.54
CA GLU A 385 12.22 -12.65 -60.95
C GLU A 385 12.43 -12.79 -59.43
N LEU A 386 13.69 -12.82 -58.96
CA LEU A 386 14.04 -13.02 -57.56
C LEU A 386 13.78 -11.79 -56.67
N VAL A 387 13.71 -10.58 -57.25
CA VAL A 387 13.48 -9.33 -56.50
C VAL A 387 12.17 -9.37 -55.70
N HIS A 388 11.14 -10.05 -56.20
CA HIS A 388 9.82 -10.14 -55.55
C HIS A 388 9.86 -10.86 -54.19
N TYR A 389 10.89 -11.68 -53.95
CA TYR A 389 11.02 -12.49 -52.73
C TYR A 389 11.91 -11.86 -51.66
N ILE A 390 12.46 -10.65 -51.88
CA ILE A 390 13.35 -9.96 -50.93
C ILE A 390 12.75 -9.86 -49.50
N PRO A 391 11.46 -9.49 -49.31
CA PRO A 391 10.88 -9.40 -47.97
C PRO A 391 10.81 -10.77 -47.27
N LEU A 392 10.50 -11.84 -48.02
CA LEU A 392 10.46 -13.20 -47.50
C LEU A 392 11.86 -13.74 -47.17
N MET A 393 12.89 -13.35 -47.92
CA MET A 393 14.28 -13.66 -47.60
C MET A 393 14.74 -12.94 -46.32
N ALA A 394 14.30 -11.69 -46.11
CA ALA A 394 14.57 -10.95 -44.88
C ALA A 394 13.86 -11.57 -43.68
N TRP A 395 12.61 -12.03 -43.86
CA TRP A 395 11.87 -12.80 -42.87
C TRP A 395 12.59 -14.11 -42.52
N LEU A 396 12.97 -14.92 -43.52
CA LEU A 396 13.67 -16.19 -43.32
C LEU A 396 15.01 -16.00 -42.57
N ARG A 397 15.75 -14.93 -42.89
CA ARG A 397 17.00 -14.60 -42.17
C ARG A 397 16.77 -14.39 -40.67
N ASN A 398 15.66 -13.79 -40.29
CA ASN A 398 15.32 -13.54 -38.89
C ASN A 398 14.67 -14.79 -38.23
N ALA A 399 13.88 -15.53 -38.98
CA ALA A 399 13.13 -16.70 -38.52
C ALA A 399 14.02 -17.94 -38.34
N ASN A 400 14.92 -18.19 -39.29
CA ASN A 400 15.84 -19.32 -39.34
C ASN A 400 17.14 -18.98 -40.09
N PRO A 401 18.17 -18.48 -39.38
CA PRO A 401 19.44 -18.09 -40.00
C PRO A 401 20.18 -19.23 -40.71
N VAL A 402 19.99 -20.48 -40.26
CA VAL A 402 20.68 -21.65 -40.81
C VAL A 402 20.21 -21.94 -42.23
N LEU A 403 18.88 -22.04 -42.41
CA LEU A 403 18.27 -22.27 -43.73
C LEU A 403 18.59 -21.11 -44.69
N PHE A 404 18.61 -19.87 -44.19
CA PHE A 404 19.05 -18.72 -44.97
C PHE A 404 20.51 -18.84 -45.44
N CYS A 405 21.43 -19.36 -44.62
CA CYS A 405 22.84 -19.51 -45.00
C CYS A 405 23.06 -20.61 -46.05
N ASP A 406 22.16 -21.59 -46.15
CA ASP A 406 22.27 -22.69 -47.10
C ASP A 406 21.74 -22.32 -48.49
N LEU A 407 20.70 -21.47 -48.58
CA LEU A 407 20.12 -21.02 -49.86
C LEU A 407 21.13 -20.39 -50.84
N PRO A 408 22.03 -19.46 -50.43
CA PRO A 408 23.07 -18.93 -51.29
C PRO A 408 24.03 -19.99 -51.84
N LYS A 409 24.29 -21.07 -51.08
CA LYS A 409 25.13 -22.17 -51.55
C LYS A 409 24.43 -22.94 -52.67
N VAL A 410 23.13 -23.24 -52.49
CA VAL A 410 22.29 -23.90 -53.50
C VAL A 410 22.18 -23.04 -54.76
N TYR A 411 21.96 -21.73 -54.60
CA TYR A 411 21.97 -20.76 -55.70
C TYR A 411 23.30 -20.79 -56.46
N THR A 412 24.43 -20.69 -55.75
CA THR A 412 25.76 -20.69 -56.36
C THR A 412 26.08 -21.99 -57.08
N GLN A 413 25.66 -23.14 -56.52
CA GLN A 413 25.84 -24.45 -57.15
C GLN A 413 25.01 -24.59 -58.44
N ASN A 414 23.75 -24.17 -58.43
CA ASN A 414 22.86 -24.30 -59.58
C ASN A 414 23.19 -23.31 -60.69
N LEU A 415 23.40 -22.03 -60.37
CA LEU A 415 23.83 -21.06 -61.36
C LEU A 415 25.28 -21.28 -61.79
N GLY A 416 26.16 -21.76 -60.91
CA GLY A 416 27.52 -22.14 -61.28
C GLY A 416 27.55 -23.17 -62.41
N ARG A 417 26.65 -24.17 -62.37
CA ARG A 417 26.47 -25.14 -63.47
C ARG A 417 26.00 -24.49 -64.77
N LEU A 418 25.12 -23.49 -64.70
CA LEU A 418 24.67 -22.73 -65.87
C LEU A 418 25.84 -21.91 -66.47
N TYR A 419 26.52 -21.12 -65.64
CA TYR A 419 27.68 -20.33 -66.06
C TYR A 419 28.78 -21.23 -66.65
N ASP A 420 29.08 -22.38 -66.05
CA ASP A 420 30.04 -23.34 -66.59
C ASP A 420 29.64 -23.85 -67.99
N ARG A 421 28.35 -24.13 -68.21
CA ARG A 421 27.83 -24.57 -69.53
C ARG A 421 27.93 -23.44 -70.55
N GLU A 422 27.53 -22.23 -70.18
CA GLU A 422 27.57 -21.05 -71.06
C GLU A 422 29.00 -20.63 -71.40
N ILE A 423 29.91 -20.63 -70.42
CA ILE A 423 31.33 -20.33 -70.62
C ILE A 423 31.95 -21.36 -71.57
N LYS A 424 31.69 -22.66 -71.36
CA LYS A 424 32.16 -23.72 -72.28
C LYS A 424 31.61 -23.55 -73.69
N ALA A 425 30.32 -23.26 -73.83
CA ALA A 425 29.69 -23.00 -75.13
C ALA A 425 30.27 -21.76 -75.83
N PHE A 426 30.49 -20.68 -75.07
CA PHE A 426 31.11 -19.45 -75.57
C PHE A 426 32.55 -19.69 -76.07
N PHE A 427 33.36 -20.43 -75.31
CA PHE A 427 34.73 -20.75 -75.72
C PHE A 427 34.78 -21.71 -76.94
N GLU A 428 33.88 -22.69 -77.04
CA GLU A 428 33.78 -23.52 -78.25
C GLU A 428 33.33 -22.68 -79.47
N GLN A 429 32.40 -21.74 -79.30
CA GLN A 429 32.01 -20.82 -80.38
C GLN A 429 33.17 -19.92 -80.82
N ALA A 430 33.93 -19.37 -79.86
CA ALA A 430 35.13 -18.58 -80.13
C ALA A 430 36.19 -19.41 -80.90
N LYS A 431 36.38 -20.67 -80.50
CA LYS A 431 37.29 -21.62 -81.16
C LYS A 431 36.85 -21.94 -82.58
N ILE A 432 35.56 -22.16 -82.83
CA ILE A 432 34.99 -22.36 -84.18
C ILE A 432 35.24 -21.13 -85.06
N LEU A 433 34.98 -19.92 -84.55
CA LEU A 433 35.23 -18.66 -85.28
C LEU A 433 36.72 -18.45 -85.61
N LEU A 434 37.63 -18.80 -84.69
CA LEU A 434 39.07 -18.72 -84.90
C LEU A 434 39.60 -19.77 -85.88
N LEU A 435 39.04 -20.99 -85.86
CA LEU A 435 39.41 -22.08 -86.79
C LEU A 435 38.81 -21.87 -88.18
N GLY A 436 37.59 -21.32 -88.29
CA GLY A 436 36.95 -20.97 -89.56
C GLY A 436 37.73 -19.90 -90.33
N ARG A 437 38.35 -18.95 -89.62
CA ARG A 437 39.26 -17.94 -90.22
C ARG A 437 40.59 -18.48 -90.72
N ARG A 438 41.00 -19.71 -90.36
CA ARG A 438 42.26 -20.32 -90.81
C ARG A 438 42.15 -21.10 -92.13
N LYS A 439 40.94 -21.39 -92.63
CA LYS A 439 40.73 -22.11 -93.91
C LYS A 439 40.64 -21.18 -95.14
N THR A 440 40.65 -19.87 -94.95
CA THR A 440 40.59 -18.85 -96.03
C THR A 440 41.86 -17.99 -96.03
N ARG A 441 43.02 -18.64 -96.13
CA ARG A 441 44.27 -17.96 -96.45
C ARG A 441 45.07 -18.72 -97.49
#